data_AF-A0A497HFU6-F1
#
_entry.id   AF-A0A497HFU6-F1
#
_cell.length_a   1.000
_cell.length_b   1.000
_cell.length_c   1.000
_cell.angle_alpha   90.00
_cell.angle_beta   90.00
_cell.angle_gamma   90.00
#
_symmetry.space_group_name_H-M   'P 1'
#
loop_
_entity.id
_entity.type
_entity.pdbx_description
1 polymer ?
#
loop_
_entity_poly.entity_id
_entity_poly.type
_entity_poly.pdbx_seq_one_letter_code
_entity_poly.pdbx_strand_id
1 'polypeptide(L)'
;MTDVVTCVISHDGKILILKRSDEVATHKGKWACVSGYVEEGDEILERAMKEVEEETGLLRENIKLEKEGSPVNFFDEAEKKSWTVHPFLFTSDTDSVKIDWEHTEYKWINPAEIILYDTVPKLKEVVESLISL
;
A
#
# COMPACT_ATOMS: atom_id res chain seq x y z
N MET A 1 4.19 -19.15 1.77
CA MET A 1 4.48 -17.71 1.70
C MET A 1 3.14 -17.02 1.68
N THR A 2 2.99 -15.85 2.30
CA THR A 2 1.74 -15.11 2.25
C THR A 2 1.88 -13.97 1.27
N ASP A 3 0.97 -13.94 0.30
CA ASP A 3 0.96 -12.96 -0.77
C ASP A 3 0.10 -11.77 -0.36
N VAL A 4 0.62 -10.58 -0.60
CA VAL A 4 -0.08 -9.31 -0.36
C VAL A 4 0.14 -8.36 -1.53
N VAL A 5 -0.86 -7.55 -1.85
CA VAL A 5 -0.68 -6.39 -2.72
C VAL A 5 -0.24 -5.18 -1.90
N THR A 6 0.52 -4.28 -2.51
CA THR A 6 0.81 -2.96 -1.93
C THR A 6 0.64 -1.91 -3.00
N CYS A 7 -0.35 -1.04 -2.82
CA CYS A 7 -0.76 -0.06 -3.82
C CYS A 7 -0.26 1.32 -3.39
N VAL A 8 0.82 1.79 -4.02
CA VAL A 8 1.27 3.17 -3.89
C VAL A 8 0.34 4.03 -4.75
N ILE A 9 -0.39 4.95 -4.14
CA ILE A 9 -1.27 5.88 -4.84
C ILE A 9 -0.60 7.25 -4.87
N SER A 10 -0.46 7.81 -6.06
CA SER A 10 0.15 9.12 -6.28
C SER A 10 -0.89 10.16 -6.70
N HIS A 11 -0.76 11.38 -6.20
CA HIS A 11 -1.57 12.53 -6.59
C HIS A 11 -0.72 13.80 -6.46
N ASP A 12 -0.64 14.61 -7.51
CA ASP A 12 0.15 15.85 -7.57
C ASP A 12 1.59 15.71 -7.02
N GLY A 13 2.26 14.62 -7.40
CA GLY A 13 3.65 14.33 -7.01
C GLY A 13 3.84 13.84 -5.57
N LYS A 14 2.76 13.69 -4.80
CA LYS A 14 2.75 13.10 -3.46
C LYS A 14 2.26 11.65 -3.51
N ILE A 15 2.54 10.90 -2.46
CA ILE A 15 2.00 9.54 -2.25
C ILE A 15 1.14 9.48 -1.00
N LEU A 16 0.09 8.66 -1.06
CA LEU A 16 -0.74 8.32 0.08
C LEU A 16 -0.04 7.30 0.98
N ILE A 17 0.07 7.63 2.26
CA ILE A 17 0.40 6.68 3.32
C ILE A 17 -0.72 6.67 4.36
N LEU A 18 -0.97 5.49 4.94
CA LEU A 18 -2.01 5.26 5.93
C LEU A 18 -1.40 4.66 7.20
N LYS A 19 -1.87 5.10 8.36
CA LYS A 19 -1.41 4.59 9.66
C LYS A 19 -2.35 3.49 10.12
N ARG A 20 -1.82 2.27 10.18
CA ARG A 20 -2.55 1.06 10.58
C ARG A 20 -3.13 1.20 12.00
N SER A 21 -4.38 0.82 12.16
CA SER A 21 -5.10 0.86 13.44
C SER A 21 -4.61 -0.23 14.41
N ASP A 22 -5.14 -0.23 15.63
CA ASP A 22 -4.90 -1.32 16.58
C ASP A 22 -5.82 -2.53 16.37
N GLU A 23 -6.78 -2.44 15.44
CA GLU A 23 -7.76 -3.48 15.16
C GLU A 23 -7.26 -4.49 14.12
N VAL A 24 -6.30 -4.11 13.26
CA VAL A 24 -5.68 -5.01 12.27
C VAL A 24 -4.83 -6.10 12.94
N ALA A 25 -4.66 -7.24 12.27
CA ALA A 25 -3.93 -8.38 12.86
C ALA A 25 -2.42 -8.15 13.01
N THR A 26 -1.81 -7.42 12.07
CA THR A 26 -0.35 -7.31 11.90
C THR A 26 0.09 -5.85 11.79
N HIS A 27 1.32 -5.55 12.21
CA HIS A 27 1.95 -4.23 12.07
C HIS A 27 1.14 -3.02 12.60
N LYS A 28 0.48 -3.18 13.75
CA LYS A 28 -0.32 -2.11 14.39
C LYS A 28 0.47 -0.83 14.59
N GLY A 29 -0.15 0.32 14.32
CA GLY A 29 0.44 1.65 14.50
C GLY A 29 1.51 2.06 13.48
N LYS A 30 1.94 1.15 12.59
CA LYS A 30 2.90 1.44 11.52
C LYS A 30 2.24 2.11 10.31
N TRP A 31 3.04 2.84 9.54
CA TRP A 31 2.63 3.43 8.28
C TRP A 31 2.76 2.43 7.12
N ALA A 32 1.76 2.39 6.26
CA ALA A 32 1.68 1.55 5.08
C ALA A 32 1.20 2.37 3.87
N CYS A 33 1.25 1.76 2.69
CA CYS A 33 0.31 2.12 1.62
C CYS A 33 -0.87 1.14 1.68
N VAL A 34 -1.87 1.31 0.81
CA VAL A 34 -3.01 0.38 0.72
C VAL A 34 -2.50 -1.05 0.54
N SER A 35 -3.02 -2.00 1.31
CA SER A 35 -2.46 -3.35 1.35
C SER A 35 -3.49 -4.42 1.66
N GLY A 36 -3.58 -5.41 0.78
CA GLY A 36 -4.51 -6.52 0.93
C GLY A 36 -3.87 -7.88 0.83
N TYR A 37 -4.43 -8.88 1.50
CA TYR A 37 -4.06 -10.28 1.29
C TYR A 37 -4.55 -10.77 -0.07
N VAL A 38 -3.71 -11.50 -0.80
CA VAL A 38 -4.12 -12.20 -2.02
C VAL A 38 -4.62 -13.59 -1.64
N GLU A 39 -5.86 -13.89 -1.97
CA GLU A 39 -6.47 -15.20 -1.72
C GLU A 39 -6.33 -16.14 -2.92
N GLU A 40 -6.56 -17.44 -2.70
CA GLU A 40 -6.52 -18.42 -3.79
C GLU A 40 -7.61 -18.12 -4.82
N GLY A 41 -7.20 -17.89 -6.07
CA GLY A 41 -8.10 -17.56 -7.17
C GLY A 41 -8.28 -16.05 -7.41
N ASP A 42 -7.71 -15.19 -6.57
CA ASP A 42 -7.67 -13.75 -6.83
C ASP A 42 -6.80 -13.46 -8.06
N GLU A 43 -7.29 -12.58 -8.93
CA GLU A 43 -6.45 -11.92 -9.92
C GLU A 43 -5.78 -10.72 -9.24
N ILE A 44 -4.45 -10.67 -9.26
CA ILE A 44 -3.65 -9.81 -8.36
C ILE A 44 -4.00 -8.32 -8.56
N LEU A 45 -4.17 -7.86 -9.80
CA LEU A 45 -4.48 -6.46 -10.07
C LEU A 45 -5.93 -6.13 -9.68
N GLU A 46 -6.86 -7.04 -9.89
CA GLU A 46 -8.25 -6.88 -9.44
C GLU A 46 -8.34 -6.81 -7.91
N ARG A 47 -7.53 -7.61 -7.18
CA ARG A 47 -7.40 -7.50 -5.74
C ARG A 47 -6.82 -6.14 -5.34
N ALA A 48 -5.75 -5.69 -5.98
CA ALA A 48 -5.15 -4.38 -5.74
C ALA A 48 -6.15 -3.22 -5.90
N MET A 49 -6.93 -3.22 -6.98
CA MET A 49 -7.95 -2.18 -7.21
C MET A 49 -9.09 -2.22 -6.19
N LYS A 50 -9.51 -3.43 -5.79
CA LYS A 50 -10.54 -3.60 -4.77
C LYS A 50 -10.09 -3.04 -3.42
N GLU A 51 -8.86 -3.32 -3.00
CA GLU A 51 -8.31 -2.81 -1.75
C GLU A 51 -8.19 -1.28 -1.76
N VAL A 52 -7.82 -0.68 -2.90
CA VAL A 52 -7.82 0.78 -3.03
C VAL A 52 -9.23 1.34 -2.78
N GLU A 53 -10.26 0.74 -3.37
CA GLU A 53 -11.63 1.18 -3.15
C GLU A 53 -12.09 0.99 -1.70
N GLU A 54 -11.82 -0.17 -1.10
CA GLU A 54 -12.24 -0.51 0.26
C GLU A 54 -11.55 0.36 1.33
N GLU A 55 -10.23 0.55 1.23
CA GLU A 55 -9.44 1.24 2.24
C GLU A 55 -9.43 2.77 2.08
N THR A 56 -9.77 3.31 0.90
CA THR A 56 -9.64 4.75 0.62
C THR A 56 -10.89 5.42 0.07
N GLY A 57 -11.87 4.64 -0.40
CA GLY A 57 -13.03 5.14 -1.11
C GLY A 57 -12.73 5.71 -2.50
N LEU A 58 -11.49 5.61 -2.99
CA LEU A 58 -11.14 5.99 -4.36
C LEU A 58 -11.68 4.93 -5.32
N LEU A 59 -12.58 5.34 -6.20
CA LEU A 59 -13.20 4.43 -7.16
C LEU A 59 -12.25 4.15 -8.33
N ARG A 60 -12.53 3.09 -9.09
CA ARG A 60 -11.75 2.72 -10.28
C ARG A 60 -11.62 3.84 -11.31
N GLU A 61 -12.63 4.70 -11.43
CA GLU A 61 -12.59 5.86 -12.32
C GLU A 61 -11.66 6.99 -11.82
N ASN A 62 -11.35 7.02 -10.52
CA ASN A 62 -10.46 8.00 -9.92
C ASN A 62 -8.99 7.60 -9.98
N ILE A 63 -8.67 6.35 -10.36
CA ILE A 63 -7.32 5.81 -10.35
C ILE A 63 -6.93 5.25 -11.71
N LYS A 64 -5.65 5.34 -12.05
CA LYS A 64 -5.06 4.74 -13.24
C LYS A 64 -3.81 3.97 -12.86
N LEU A 65 -3.71 2.72 -13.29
CA LEU A 65 -2.49 1.94 -13.14
C LEU A 65 -1.38 2.55 -14.01
N GLU A 66 -0.26 2.92 -13.38
CA GLU A 66 0.92 3.40 -14.09
C GLU A 66 2.01 2.34 -14.17
N LYS A 67 2.17 1.52 -13.12
CA LYS A 67 3.25 0.53 -13.05
C LYS A 67 2.90 -0.63 -12.15
N GLU A 68 3.27 -1.83 -12.61
CA GLU A 68 3.39 -3.03 -11.79
C GLU A 68 4.88 -3.25 -11.51
N GLY A 69 5.25 -3.34 -10.23
CA GLY A 69 6.63 -3.60 -9.83
C GLY A 69 6.90 -5.09 -9.64
N SER A 70 8.18 -5.46 -9.61
CA SER A 70 8.56 -6.86 -9.35
C SER A 70 8.25 -7.27 -7.91
N PRO A 71 7.75 -8.50 -7.67
CA PRO A 71 7.46 -8.95 -6.31
C PRO A 71 8.66 -8.92 -5.37
N VAL A 72 8.43 -8.53 -4.12
CA VAL A 72 9.46 -8.45 -3.07
C VAL A 72 9.21 -9.54 -2.03
N ASN A 73 10.15 -10.49 -1.93
CA ASN A 73 10.10 -11.59 -0.97
C ASN A 73 10.94 -11.28 0.26
N PHE A 74 10.39 -11.50 1.46
CA PHE A 74 11.17 -11.40 2.70
C PHE A 74 10.60 -12.27 3.81
N PHE A 75 11.43 -12.56 4.82
CA PHE A 75 10.99 -13.16 6.07
C PHE A 75 10.87 -12.06 7.14
N ASP A 76 9.69 -11.94 7.72
CA ASP A 76 9.44 -11.10 8.87
C ASP A 76 9.83 -11.86 10.14
N GLU A 77 10.93 -11.44 10.76
CA GLU A 77 11.42 -12.02 12.01
C GLU A 77 10.52 -11.75 13.21
N ALA A 78 9.82 -10.62 13.23
CA ALA A 78 8.94 -10.24 14.33
C ALA A 78 7.64 -11.07 14.30
N GLU A 79 7.10 -11.30 13.11
CA GLU A 79 5.88 -12.08 12.91
C GLU A 79 6.15 -13.57 12.60
N LYS A 80 7.42 -13.97 12.46
CA LYS A 80 7.87 -15.32 12.08
C LYS A 80 7.16 -15.84 10.82
N LYS A 81 7.03 -14.99 9.82
CA LYS A 81 6.22 -15.23 8.61
C LYS A 81 6.95 -14.79 7.35
N SER A 82 6.83 -15.58 6.27
CA SER A 82 7.36 -15.21 4.95
C SER A 82 6.30 -14.52 4.11
N TRP A 83 6.66 -13.39 3.51
CA TRP A 83 5.80 -12.55 2.71
C TRP A 83 6.28 -12.44 1.26
N THR A 84 5.33 -12.34 0.33
CA THR A 84 5.51 -11.90 -1.05
C THR A 84 4.69 -10.63 -1.23
N VAL A 85 5.34 -9.49 -1.46
CA VAL A 85 4.66 -8.22 -1.75
C VAL A 85 4.57 -8.04 -3.26
N HIS A 86 3.37 -7.79 -3.78
CA HIS A 86 3.06 -7.46 -5.17
C HIS A 86 2.78 -5.95 -5.29
N PRO A 87 3.77 -5.16 -5.74
CA PRO A 87 3.68 -3.71 -5.70
C PRO A 87 3.02 -3.10 -6.94
N PHE A 88 2.12 -2.15 -6.75
CA PHE A 88 1.47 -1.39 -7.82
C PHE A 88 1.59 0.12 -7.57
N LEU A 89 1.77 0.88 -8.65
CA LEU A 89 1.66 2.34 -8.65
C LEU A 89 0.41 2.75 -9.40
N PHE A 90 -0.47 3.46 -8.69
CA PHE A 90 -1.63 4.14 -9.26
C PHE A 90 -1.41 5.66 -9.23
N THR A 91 -1.94 6.36 -10.22
CA THR A 91 -2.16 7.81 -10.14
C THR A 91 -3.63 8.06 -9.86
N SER A 92 -3.95 8.97 -8.95
CA SER A 92 -5.31 9.42 -8.69
C SER A 92 -5.56 10.84 -9.18
N ASP A 93 -6.75 11.09 -9.71
CA ASP A 93 -7.21 12.42 -10.11
C ASP A 93 -7.76 13.28 -8.96
N THR A 94 -7.82 12.73 -7.74
CA THR A 94 -8.28 13.41 -6.53
C THR A 94 -7.45 13.03 -5.30
N ASP A 95 -7.39 13.92 -4.31
CA ASP A 95 -6.78 13.67 -2.99
C ASP A 95 -7.83 13.31 -1.92
N SER A 96 -9.11 13.24 -2.28
CA SER A 96 -10.23 13.00 -1.39
C SER A 96 -10.30 11.53 -0.97
N VAL A 97 -9.63 11.22 0.13
CA VAL A 97 -9.58 9.88 0.73
C VAL A 97 -10.54 9.79 1.91
N LYS A 98 -11.29 8.69 1.97
CA LYS A 98 -12.05 8.26 3.14
C LYS A 98 -11.52 6.90 3.60
N ILE A 99 -10.69 6.93 4.63
CA ILE A 99 -10.14 5.70 5.21
C ILE A 99 -11.19 4.87 5.94
N ASP A 100 -10.97 3.56 5.96
CA ASP A 100 -11.78 2.59 6.67
C ASP A 100 -11.24 2.29 8.09
N TRP A 101 -11.76 1.23 8.74
CA TRP A 101 -11.42 0.85 10.11
C TRP A 101 -9.97 0.31 10.26
N GLU A 102 -9.35 -0.14 9.17
CA GLU A 102 -7.98 -0.62 9.18
C GLU A 102 -6.96 0.49 9.46
N HIS A 103 -7.39 1.76 9.35
CA HIS A 103 -6.52 2.92 9.44
C HIS A 103 -7.07 3.97 10.42
N THR A 104 -6.15 4.71 11.05
CA THR A 104 -6.48 5.78 12.00
C THR A 104 -6.13 7.18 11.49
N GLU A 105 -5.22 7.26 10.53
CA GLU A 105 -4.70 8.51 9.97
C GLU A 105 -4.23 8.25 8.53
N TYR A 106 -4.30 9.25 7.67
CA TYR A 106 -3.66 9.23 6.36
C TYR A 106 -2.91 10.53 6.09
N LYS A 107 -1.91 10.46 5.20
CA LYS A 107 -1.15 11.62 4.73
C LYS A 107 -0.79 11.49 3.27
N TRP A 108 -0.87 12.61 2.56
CA TRP A 108 -0.20 12.80 1.28
C TRP A 108 1.18 13.40 1.53
N ILE A 109 2.24 12.63 1.30
CA ILE A 109 3.63 13.04 1.56
C ILE A 109 4.44 13.11 0.28
N ASN A 110 5.52 13.89 0.27
CA ASN A 110 6.51 13.71 -0.79
C ASN A 110 7.14 12.32 -0.65
N PRO A 111 7.37 11.58 -1.74
CA PRO A 111 7.92 10.22 -1.66
C PRO A 111 9.22 10.12 -0.86
N ALA A 112 10.10 11.12 -0.97
CA ALA A 112 11.36 11.18 -0.21
C ALA A 112 11.16 11.30 1.32
N GLU A 113 10.01 11.79 1.79
CA GLU A 113 9.70 11.92 3.23
C GLU A 113 9.38 10.57 3.87
N ILE A 114 9.20 9.49 3.10
CA ILE A 114 8.85 8.16 3.64
C ILE A 114 9.87 7.65 4.66
N ILE A 115 11.13 8.10 4.55
CA ILE A 115 12.20 7.74 5.49
C ILE A 115 11.92 8.21 6.92
N LEU A 116 11.10 9.26 7.09
CA LEU A 116 10.76 9.88 8.37
C LEU A 116 9.67 9.13 9.13
N TYR A 117 9.02 8.15 8.50
CA TYR A 117 7.92 7.38 9.07
C TYR A 117 8.39 5.99 9.50
N ASP A 118 7.80 5.48 10.59
CA ASP A 118 7.91 4.08 11.00
C ASP A 118 6.95 3.24 10.17
N THR A 119 7.47 2.54 9.17
CA THR A 119 6.67 1.86 8.16
C THR A 119 6.61 0.35 8.38
N VAL A 120 5.64 -0.29 7.72
CA VAL A 120 5.68 -1.75 7.50
C VAL A 120 7.00 -2.15 6.83
N PRO A 121 7.49 -3.39 7.04
CA PRO A 121 8.70 -3.86 6.40
C PRO A 121 8.65 -3.68 4.88
N LYS A 122 9.80 -3.38 4.27
CA LYS A 122 9.97 -3.27 2.81
C LYS A 122 9.20 -2.13 2.10
N LEU A 123 8.36 -1.36 2.78
CA LEU A 123 7.61 -0.28 2.12
C LEU A 123 8.51 0.75 1.41
N LYS A 124 9.63 1.13 2.02
CA LYS A 124 10.58 2.10 1.44
C LYS A 124 11.18 1.56 0.13
N GLU A 125 11.62 0.30 0.14
CA GLU A 125 12.14 -0.40 -1.05
C GLU A 125 11.07 -0.51 -2.15
N VAL A 126 9.82 -0.80 -1.78
CA VAL A 126 8.69 -0.84 -2.71
C VAL A 126 8.46 0.53 -3.37
N VAL A 127 8.39 1.60 -2.57
CA VAL A 127 8.20 2.96 -3.10
C VAL A 127 9.34 3.38 -4.02
N GLU A 128 10.60 3.14 -3.62
CA GLU A 128 11.79 3.39 -4.45
C GLU A 128 11.78 2.61 -5.77
N SER A 129 11.27 1.37 -5.76
CA SER A 129 11.18 0.55 -6.98
C SER A 129 10.12 1.04 -7.96
N LEU A 130 9.07 1.69 -7.46
CA LEU A 130 7.93 2.15 -8.25
C LEU A 130 8.14 3.58 -8.76
N ILE A 131 8.61 4.46 -7.89
CA ILE A 131 8.83 5.87 -8.16
C ILE A 131 10.32 6.10 -8.29
N SER A 132 10.77 6.53 -9.46
CA SER A 132 12.15 7.00 -9.64
C SER A 132 12.36 8.26 -8.80
N LEU A 133 12.81 8.09 -7.56
CA LEU A 133 13.23 9.17 -6.66
C LEU A 133 14.49 9.86 -7.15
#